data_AF-A0A0P0Z8L2-F1
#
_entry.id   AF-A0A0P0Z8L2-F1
#
_cell.length_a   1.000
_cell.length_b   1.000
_cell.length_c   1.000
_cell.angle_alpha   90.00
_cell.angle_beta   90.00
_cell.angle_gamma   90.00
#
_symmetry.space_group_name_H-M   'P 1'
#
loop_
_entity.id
_entity.type
_entity.pdbx_description
1 polymer ?
#
loop_
_entity_poly.entity_id
_entity_poly.type
_entity_poly.pdbx_seq_one_letter_code
_entity_poly.pdbx_strand_id
1 'polypeptide(L)' 'MAVRFEDLTPVQCRAMLRLTGWASDGEAIGCLESELPTAILEAVAQLKHLGLAQVDVGWRGARWWRLTTRGRRVRDRGEA' A
#
# COMPACT_ATOMS: atom_id res chain seq x y z
N MET A 1 8.64 -4.10 -17.43
CA MET A 1 7.17 -4.26 -17.64
C MET A 1 6.42 -3.27 -16.76
N ALA A 2 5.41 -2.60 -17.29
CA ALA A 2 4.56 -1.69 -16.51
C ALA A 2 3.41 -2.50 -15.89
N VAL A 3 3.47 -2.70 -14.57
CA VAL A 3 2.38 -3.34 -13.79
C VAL A 3 1.14 -2.45 -13.81
N ARG A 4 0.00 -3.03 -14.15
CA ARG A 4 -1.34 -2.42 -14.10
C ARG A 4 -2.13 -2.96 -12.93
N PHE A 5 -3.24 -2.31 -12.59
CA PHE A 5 -4.09 -2.73 -11.48
C PHE A 5 -4.75 -4.10 -11.74
N GLU A 6 -5.14 -4.36 -13.00
CA GLU A 6 -5.68 -5.63 -13.47
C GLU A 6 -4.71 -6.82 -13.34
N ASP A 7 -3.40 -6.55 -13.26
CA ASP A 7 -2.37 -7.58 -13.05
C ASP A 7 -2.27 -8.02 -11.58
N LEU A 8 -2.94 -7.32 -10.67
CA LEU A 8 -2.85 -7.56 -9.23
C LEU A 8 -3.84 -8.65 -8.78
N THR A 9 -3.41 -9.44 -7.81
CA THR A 9 -4.32 -10.40 -7.18
C THR A 9 -5.38 -9.68 -6.35
N PRO A 10 -6.54 -10.32 -6.06
CA PRO A 10 -7.58 -9.69 -5.23
C PRO A 10 -7.12 -9.26 -3.83
N VAL A 11 -6.11 -9.93 -3.25
CA VAL A 11 -5.53 -9.52 -1.95
C VAL A 11 -4.58 -8.32 -2.10
N GLN A 12 -3.86 -8.22 -3.22
CA GLN A 12 -3.04 -7.04 -3.54
C GLN A 12 -3.90 -5.81 -3.82
N CYS A 13 -5.03 -5.96 -4.53
CA CYS A 13 -5.99 -4.86 -4.70
C CYS A 13 -6.51 -4.38 -3.35
N ARG A 14 -6.94 -5.31 -2.47
CA ARG A 14 -7.37 -4.97 -1.10
C ARG A 14 -6.26 -4.30 -0.29
N ALA A 15 -5.02 -4.75 -0.43
CA ALA A 15 -3.86 -4.11 0.20
C ALA A 15 -3.66 -2.68 -0.32
N MET A 16 -3.77 -2.44 -1.63
CA MET A 16 -3.67 -1.09 -2.20
C MET A 16 -4.73 -0.16 -1.64
N LEU A 17 -5.98 -0.61 -1.52
CA LEU A 17 -7.08 0.16 -0.93
C LEU A 17 -6.89 0.39 0.57
N ARG A 18 -6.32 -0.58 1.29
CA ARG A 18 -6.10 -0.44 2.73
C ARG A 18 -5.03 0.60 3.05
N LEU A 19 -3.94 0.65 2.27
CA LEU A 19 -2.82 1.57 2.46
C LEU A 19 -3.13 3.05 2.14
N THR A 20 -4.38 3.39 1.87
CA THR A 20 -4.83 4.76 1.57
C THR A 20 -5.32 5.48 2.82
N GLY A 21 -5.00 4.99 4.01
CA GLY A 21 -5.45 5.54 5.29
C GLY A 21 -5.29 7.07 5.34
N TRP A 22 -6.35 7.76 5.74
CA TRP A 22 -6.45 9.21 5.73
C TRP A 22 -5.93 9.79 7.04
N ALA A 23 -5.00 10.74 6.97
CA ALA A 23 -4.81 11.73 8.02
C ALA A 23 -6.02 12.66 8.12
N SER A 24 -6.18 13.32 9.26
CA SER A 24 -7.12 14.43 9.47
C SER A 24 -6.93 15.59 8.48
N ASP A 25 -5.75 15.72 7.85
CA ASP A 25 -5.39 16.76 6.89
C ASP A 25 -5.53 16.33 5.42
N GLY A 26 -6.04 15.12 5.17
CA GLY A 26 -6.24 14.59 3.82
C GLY A 26 -4.99 13.98 3.18
N GLU A 27 -3.85 13.94 3.86
CA GLU A 27 -2.69 13.19 3.37
C GLU A 27 -2.81 11.69 3.69
N ALA A 28 -2.47 10.85 2.70
CA ALA A 28 -2.45 9.40 2.89
C ALA A 28 -1.20 9.02 3.71
N ILE A 29 -1.35 8.81 5.03
CA ILE A 29 -0.24 8.42 5.93
C ILE A 29 0.14 6.95 5.73
N GLY A 30 -0.78 6.14 5.19
CA GLY A 30 -0.62 4.70 5.10
C GLY A 30 -1.21 3.98 6.32
N CYS A 31 -0.66 2.82 6.66
CA CYS A 31 -1.11 2.00 7.79
C CYS A 31 0.07 1.50 8.63
N LEU A 32 -0.12 1.41 9.94
CA LEU A 32 0.82 0.72 10.82
C LEU A 32 0.84 -0.78 10.49
N GLU A 33 2.04 -1.37 10.44
CA GLU A 33 2.26 -2.80 10.21
C GLU A 33 1.46 -3.65 11.21
N SER A 34 1.36 -3.21 12.47
CA SER A 34 0.60 -3.89 13.53
C SER A 34 -0.91 -3.88 13.35
N GLU A 35 -1.45 -3.00 12.48
CA GLU A 35 -2.89 -2.89 12.20
C GLU A 35 -3.32 -3.66 10.96
N LEU A 36 -2.35 -4.25 10.24
CA LEU A 36 -2.60 -5.00 9.03
C LEU A 36 -2.76 -6.49 9.35
N PRO A 37 -3.83 -7.15 8.88
CA PRO A 37 -3.92 -8.61 8.94
C PRO A 37 -2.75 -9.27 8.22
N THR A 38 -2.30 -10.44 8.68
CA THR A 38 -1.15 -11.17 8.10
C THR A 38 -1.26 -11.34 6.58
N ALA A 39 -2.43 -11.71 6.07
CA ALA A 39 -2.67 -11.86 4.62
C ALA A 39 -2.50 -10.54 3.84
N ILE A 40 -2.81 -9.40 4.47
CA ILE A 40 -2.57 -8.08 3.88
C ILE A 40 -1.09 -7.72 3.96
N LEU A 41 -0.39 -8.04 5.06
CA LEU A 41 1.05 -7.81 5.19
C LEU A 41 1.85 -8.53 4.10
N GLU A 42 1.53 -9.79 3.82
CA GLU A 42 2.15 -10.54 2.73
C GLU A 42 1.92 -9.86 1.37
N ALA A 43 0.69 -9.42 1.10
CA ALA A 43 0.35 -8.72 -0.13
C ALA A 43 1.07 -7.37 -0.24
N VAL A 44 1.19 -6.62 0.85
CA VAL A 44 1.92 -5.35 0.90
C VAL A 44 3.43 -5.56 0.69
N ALA A 45 4.01 -6.63 1.25
CA ALA A 45 5.39 -7.00 0.98
C ALA A 45 5.62 -7.34 -0.50
N GLN A 46 4.71 -8.05 -1.14
CA GLN A 46 4.75 -8.29 -2.59
C GLN A 46 4.65 -6.98 -3.39
N LEU A 47 3.74 -6.08 -3.02
CA LEU A 47 3.62 -4.76 -3.63
C LEU A 47 4.91 -3.92 -3.48
N LYS A 48 5.65 -4.08 -2.37
CA LYS A 48 6.97 -3.46 -2.19
C LYS A 48 7.99 -3.98 -3.21
N HIS A 49 8.03 -5.29 -3.46
CA HIS A 49 8.89 -5.87 -4.49
C HIS A 49 8.55 -5.38 -5.90
N LEU A 50 7.28 -5.03 -6.14
CA LEU A 50 6.82 -4.41 -7.40
C LEU A 50 7.09 -2.89 -7.47
N GLY A 51 7.61 -2.28 -6.40
CA GLY A 51 7.83 -0.84 -6.29
C GLY A 51 6.53 -0.02 -6.15
N LEU A 52 5.44 -0.66 -5.73
CA LEU A 52 4.12 -0.06 -5.56
C LEU A 52 3.83 0.35 -4.10
N ALA A 53 4.49 -0.29 -3.14
CA ALA A 53 4.43 0.07 -1.72
C ALA A 53 5.83 0.30 -1.16
N GLN A 54 5.91 0.99 -0.02
CA GLN A 54 7.12 1.17 0.75
C GLN A 54 6.81 1.16 2.24
N VAL A 55 7.85 0.92 3.03
CA VAL A 55 7.78 0.94 4.49
C VAL A 55 8.71 2.01 5.02
N ASP A 56 8.19 2.87 5.88
CA ASP A 56 8.97 3.84 6.64
C ASP A 56 9.02 3.40 8.10
N VAL A 57 10.17 3.64 8.74
CA VAL A 57 10.36 3.34 10.16
C VAL A 57 10.24 4.64 10.94
N GLY A 58 9.22 4.73 11.77
CA GLY A 58 8.92 5.87 12.62
C GLY A 58 9.44 5.70 14.04
N TRP A 59 8.89 6.51 14.95
CA TRP A 59 9.23 6.52 16.37
C TRP A 59 9.11 5.13 17.00
N ARG A 60 10.06 4.77 17.89
CA ARG A 60 10.15 3.46 18.57
C ARG A 60 10.15 2.25 17.63
N GLY A 61 10.59 2.42 16.38
CA GLY A 61 10.65 1.33 15.41
C GLY A 61 9.30 0.95 14.82
N ALA A 62 8.27 1.79 15.00
CA ALA A 62 6.96 1.57 14.39
C ALA A 62 7.09 1.58 12.86
N ARG A 63 6.58 0.53 12.20
CA ARG A 63 6.67 0.38 10.75
C ARG A 63 5.38 0.83 10.09
N TRP A 64 5.49 1.77 9.17
CA TRP A 64 4.36 2.37 8.46
C TRP A 64 4.44 1.99 6.99
N TRP A 65 3.41 1.34 6.50
CA TRP A 65 3.27 0.96 5.10
C TRP A 65 2.47 2.00 4.34
N ARG A 66 2.97 2.46 3.19
CA ARG A 66 2.24 3.38 2.30
C ARG A 66 2.47 3.06 0.84
N LEU A 67 1.57 3.52 -0.02
CA LEU A 67 1.76 3.46 -1.45
C LEU A 67 2.87 4.42 -1.89
N THR A 68 3.69 4.00 -2.86
CA THR A 68 4.59 4.90 -3.58
C THR A 68 3.78 5.80 -4.53
N THR A 69 4.41 6.84 -5.09
CA THR A 69 3.78 7.63 -6.16
C THR A 69 3.33 6.76 -7.33
N ARG A 70 4.10 5.71 -7.65
CA ARG A 70 3.74 4.73 -8.67
C ARG A 70 2.56 3.87 -8.24
N GLY A 71 2.55 3.38 -7.00
CA GLY A 71 1.42 2.64 -6.42
C GLY A 71 0.11 3.41 -6.49
N ARG A 72 0.13 4.69 -6.09
CA ARG A 72 -1.06 5.57 -6.20
C ARG A 72 -1.57 5.66 -7.64
N ARG A 73 -0.69 5.93 -8.61
CA ARG A 73 -1.07 5.98 -10.03
C ARG A 73 -1.65 4.66 -10.56
N VAL A 74 -1.12 3.52 -10.12
CA VAL A 74 -1.64 2.20 -10.53
C VAL A 74 -3.04 1.98 -9.97
N ARG A 75 -3.26 2.29 -8.68
CA ARG A 75 -4.59 2.26 -8.04
C ARG A 75 -5.58 3.17 -8.77
N ASP A 76 -5.24 4.45 -8.94
CA ASP A 76 -6.14 5.48 -9.48
C ASP A 76 -6.60 5.18 -10.91
N ARG A 77 -5.77 4.48 -11.69
CA ARG A 77 -6.12 4.04 -13.04
C ARG A 77 -6.97 2.77 -13.08
N GLY A 78 -7.02 2.02 -11.98
CA GLY A 78 -7.81 0.80 -11.83
C GLY A 78 -9.16 0.99 -11.15
N GLU A 79 -9.37 2.10 -10.43
CA GLU A 79 -10.66 2.49 -9.81
C GLU A 79 -11.53 3.38 -10.71
N ALA A 80 -11.27 3.42 -12.03
CA ALA A 80 -12.08 4.17 -12.99
C ALA A 80 -13.39 3.46 -13.36
#